data_AF-A0A1B6G774-F1
#
_entry.id   AF-A0A1B6G774-F1
#
_cell.length_a   1.000
_cell.length_b   1.000
_cell.length_c   1.000
_cell.angle_alpha   90.00
_cell.angle_beta   90.00
_cell.angle_gamma   90.00
#
_symmetry.space_group_name_H-M   'P 1'
#
loop_
_entity.id
_entity.type
_entity.pdbx_description
1 polymer ?
#
loop_
_entity_poly.entity_id
_entity_poly.type
_entity_poly.pdbx_seq_one_letter_code
_entity_poly.pdbx_strand_id
1 'polypeptide(L)'
;NHSPICSCNPGFTGDPFSRCFPVPPPPPPPADPIIRDPCVPSPCGPNSQCRDIGGSPSCSCLPDYQGTPPNCRPECTINPDCPSNQACMRQKCRDPCPGSCGAGAQCNVINHTPVCTCPEGYTGDPFTSCFPKPPDVEPVQASDPCNPSPCGPNAQCNNGICTCLPEYQGDPYSGCRPECVINTDCPRDRACIRNKCQDPCPG
;
A
#
# COMPACT_ATOMS: atom_id res chain seq x y z
N ASN A 1 20.30 48.24 -109.30
CA ASN A 1 20.62 47.92 -107.89
C ASN A 1 19.62 46.91 -107.38
N HIS A 2 19.94 45.61 -107.46
CA HIS A 2 19.16 44.56 -106.82
C HIS A 2 20.06 43.89 -105.79
N SER A 3 19.92 44.27 -104.53
CA SER A 3 20.53 43.52 -103.43
C SER A 3 19.57 42.38 -103.08
N PRO A 4 19.99 41.11 -103.11
CA PRO A 4 19.12 40.01 -102.76
C PRO A 4 18.75 40.09 -101.27
N ILE A 5 17.47 39.90 -100.97
CA ILE A 5 16.98 39.83 -99.59
C ILE A 5 17.04 38.37 -99.18
N CYS A 6 18.00 38.04 -98.32
CA CYS A 6 18.13 36.71 -97.73
C CYS A 6 17.65 36.76 -96.27
N SER A 7 16.92 35.73 -95.85
CA SER A 7 16.51 35.50 -94.47
C SER A 7 16.77 34.04 -94.09
N CYS A 8 17.11 33.77 -92.84
CA CYS A 8 17.24 32.40 -92.36
C CYS A 8 15.87 31.69 -92.38
N ASN A 9 15.88 30.38 -92.65
CA ASN A 9 14.68 29.56 -92.59
C ASN A 9 14.11 29.49 -91.15
N PRO A 10 12.80 29.22 -90.99
CA PRO A 10 12.20 29.06 -89.66
C PRO A 10 12.96 28.05 -88.79
N GLY A 11 13.27 28.44 -87.55
CA GLY A 11 14.07 27.62 -86.63
C GLY A 11 15.59 27.83 -86.73
N PHE A 12 16.06 28.76 -87.57
CA PHE A 12 17.46 29.18 -87.65
C PHE A 12 17.61 30.68 -87.35
N THR A 13 18.72 31.06 -86.71
CA THR A 13 19.11 32.42 -86.34
C THR A 13 20.54 32.70 -86.81
N GLY A 14 20.95 33.96 -86.87
CA GLY A 14 22.26 34.39 -87.38
C GLY A 14 22.16 35.28 -88.60
N ASP A 15 23.26 35.41 -89.35
CA ASP A 15 23.35 36.27 -90.53
C ASP A 15 23.01 35.48 -91.80
N PRO A 16 21.92 35.81 -92.52
CA PRO A 16 21.52 35.13 -93.76
C PRO A 16 22.53 35.21 -94.90
N PHE A 17 23.44 36.18 -94.88
CA PHE A 17 24.47 36.35 -95.92
C PHE A 17 25.78 35.62 -95.60
N SER A 18 25.98 35.25 -94.34
CA SER A 18 27.19 34.56 -93.88
C SER A 18 26.90 33.12 -93.51
N ARG A 19 26.04 32.89 -92.50
CA ARG A 19 25.62 31.56 -92.05
C ARG A 19 24.46 31.67 -91.07
N CYS A 20 23.45 30.83 -91.28
CA CYS A 20 22.40 30.58 -90.32
C CYS A 20 22.75 29.37 -89.43
N PHE A 21 22.40 29.46 -88.15
CA PHE A 21 22.58 28.42 -87.13
C PHE A 21 21.22 28.01 -86.55
N PRO A 22 21.03 26.75 -86.12
CA PRO A 22 19.80 26.37 -85.43
C PRO A 22 19.56 27.28 -84.24
N VAL A 23 18.32 27.77 -84.08
CA VAL A 23 17.91 28.51 -82.88
C VAL A 23 18.17 27.59 -81.69
N PRO A 24 18.97 28.02 -80.70
CA PRO A 24 19.17 27.23 -79.50
C PRO A 24 17.81 26.90 -78.86
N PRO A 25 17.61 25.67 -78.37
CA PRO A 25 16.40 25.37 -77.62
C PRO A 25 16.27 26.38 -76.47
N PRO A 26 15.04 26.78 -76.10
CA PRO A 26 14.84 27.66 -74.95
C PRO A 26 15.53 27.04 -73.72
N PRO A 27 16.14 27.85 -72.85
CA PRO A 27 16.72 27.34 -71.62
C PRO A 27 15.67 26.52 -70.87
N PRO A 28 16.05 25.41 -70.22
CA PRO A 28 15.11 24.65 -69.43
C PRO A 28 14.45 25.58 -68.41
N PRO A 29 13.15 25.39 -68.10
CA PRO A 29 12.51 26.17 -67.06
C PRO A 29 13.34 26.08 -65.77
N PRO A 30 13.46 27.17 -65.00
CA PRO A 30 14.16 27.12 -63.71
C PRO A 30 13.55 25.99 -62.89
N ALA A 31 14.40 25.09 -62.40
CA ALA A 31 13.96 23.97 -61.59
C ALA A 31 13.22 24.51 -60.36
N ASP A 32 12.00 24.05 -60.13
CA ASP A 32 11.26 24.39 -58.93
C ASP A 32 12.10 24.03 -57.69
N PRO A 33 12.18 24.90 -56.68
CA PRO A 33 12.91 24.58 -55.46
C PRO A 33 12.32 23.31 -54.87
N ILE A 34 13.14 22.27 -54.75
CA ILE A 34 12.74 21.04 -54.08
C ILE A 34 12.50 21.39 -52.62
N ILE A 35 11.23 21.54 -52.24
CA ILE A 35 10.80 21.68 -50.85
C ILE A 35 11.16 20.38 -50.14
N ARG A 36 12.32 20.37 -49.49
CA ARG A 36 12.75 19.27 -48.64
C ARG A 36 12.16 19.52 -47.26
N ASP A 37 11.45 18.53 -46.73
CA ASP A 37 10.92 18.60 -45.37
C ASP A 37 12.10 18.77 -44.38
N PRO A 38 12.19 19.89 -43.65
CA PRO A 38 13.27 20.13 -42.69
C PRO A 38 13.26 19.16 -41.51
N CYS A 39 12.20 18.38 -41.32
CA CYS A 39 12.07 17.34 -40.30
C CYS A 39 12.52 15.95 -40.76
N VAL A 40 13.04 15.77 -42.00
CA VAL A 40 13.47 14.47 -42.52
C VAL A 40 14.92 14.52 -43.06
N PRO A 41 15.90 13.90 -42.37
CA PRO A 41 15.79 13.27 -41.05
C PRO A 41 15.62 14.30 -39.92
N SER A 42 14.96 13.92 -38.82
CA SER A 42 14.62 14.86 -37.75
C SER A 42 15.88 15.41 -37.04
N PRO A 43 16.04 16.74 -36.93
CA PRO A 43 17.15 17.35 -36.20
C PRO A 43 16.89 17.46 -34.68
N CYS A 44 15.70 17.11 -34.20
CA CYS A 44 15.24 17.45 -32.85
C CYS A 44 15.68 16.49 -31.74
N GLY A 45 16.42 15.42 -32.05
CA GLY A 45 16.83 14.41 -31.06
C GLY A 45 15.69 13.49 -30.59
N PRO A 46 16.00 12.51 -29.72
CA PRO A 46 15.02 11.56 -29.20
C PRO A 46 13.96 12.24 -28.32
N ASN A 47 12.79 11.60 -28.20
CA ASN A 47 11.66 12.06 -27.38
C ASN A 47 11.17 13.48 -27.69
N SER A 48 11.45 13.96 -28.92
CA SER A 48 11.10 15.30 -29.39
C SER A 48 10.27 15.21 -30.66
N GLN A 49 9.26 16.06 -30.78
CA GLN A 49 8.49 16.27 -32.00
C GLN A 49 9.11 17.39 -32.84
N CYS A 50 9.24 17.16 -34.14
CA CYS A 50 9.63 18.17 -35.12
C CYS A 50 8.40 18.69 -35.85
N ARG A 51 8.27 20.01 -36.00
CA ARG A 51 7.23 20.66 -36.81
C ARG A 51 7.89 21.65 -37.75
N ASP A 52 7.55 21.60 -39.04
CA ASP A 52 7.99 22.61 -40.00
C ASP A 52 7.18 23.91 -39.78
N ILE A 53 7.88 24.99 -39.45
CA ILE A 53 7.31 26.34 -39.33
C ILE A 53 8.02 27.23 -40.35
N GLY A 54 7.43 27.36 -41.55
CA GLY A 54 7.93 28.27 -42.58
C GLY A 54 9.24 27.83 -43.25
N GLY A 55 9.45 26.53 -43.43
CA GLY A 55 10.67 25.95 -44.00
C GLY A 55 11.80 25.75 -42.98
N SER A 56 11.50 25.93 -41.69
CA SER A 56 12.45 25.76 -40.58
C SER A 56 11.95 24.72 -39.58
N PRO A 57 12.82 23.83 -39.08
CA PRO A 57 12.42 22.83 -38.10
C PRO A 57 12.22 23.47 -36.72
N SER A 58 11.05 23.28 -36.13
CA SER A 58 10.73 23.67 -34.76
C SER A 58 10.61 22.42 -33.88
N CYS A 59 11.42 22.36 -32.83
CA CYS A 59 11.50 21.21 -31.95
C CYS A 59 10.78 21.47 -30.63
N SER A 60 10.02 20.48 -30.15
CA SER A 60 9.45 20.48 -28.79
C SER A 60 9.50 19.07 -28.20
N CYS A 61 9.53 18.93 -26.88
CA CYS A 61 9.47 17.60 -26.27
C CYS A 61 8.09 16.95 -26.51
N LEU A 62 8.08 15.62 -26.66
CA LEU A 62 6.83 14.86 -26.66
C LEU A 62 6.08 15.04 -25.33
N PRO A 63 4.75 14.81 -25.28
CA PRO A 63 4.02 14.77 -24.03
C PRO A 63 4.72 13.87 -23.02
N ASP A 64 4.81 14.32 -21.77
CA ASP A 64 5.44 13.62 -20.64
C ASP A 64 6.97 13.65 -20.59
N TYR A 65 7.63 14.24 -21.59
CA TYR A 65 9.07 14.52 -21.54
C TYR A 65 9.31 15.98 -21.17
N GLN A 66 10.31 16.21 -20.33
CA GLN A 66 10.69 17.51 -19.81
C GLN A 66 12.07 17.94 -20.33
N GLY A 67 12.30 19.25 -20.34
CA GLY A 67 13.53 19.88 -20.80
C GLY A 67 13.36 20.56 -22.16
N THR A 68 14.49 20.72 -22.85
CA THR A 68 14.54 21.40 -24.15
C THR A 68 15.20 20.46 -25.16
N PRO A 69 14.61 20.27 -26.36
CA PRO A 69 15.24 19.50 -27.42
C PRO A 69 16.67 19.98 -27.71
N PRO A 70 17.62 19.07 -28.00
CA PRO A 70 17.44 17.63 -28.19
C PRO A 70 17.47 16.80 -26.90
N ASN A 71 17.61 17.42 -25.73
CA ASN A 71 17.79 16.76 -24.44
C ASN A 71 16.47 16.57 -23.68
N CYS A 72 15.43 16.10 -24.39
CA CYS A 72 14.16 15.76 -23.76
C CYS A 72 14.31 14.47 -22.94
N ARG A 73 14.07 14.58 -21.63
CA ARG A 73 14.20 13.48 -20.67
C ARG A 73 12.85 13.17 -20.01
N PRO A 74 12.62 11.93 -19.58
CA PRO A 74 11.43 11.62 -18.78
C PRO A 74 11.46 12.40 -17.45
N GLU A 75 10.31 12.46 -16.78
CA GLU A 75 10.21 13.05 -15.43
C GLU A 75 11.12 12.34 -14.43
N CYS A 76 11.18 11.01 -14.50
CA CYS A 76 12.05 10.19 -13.67
C CYS A 76 12.58 8.98 -14.45
N THR A 77 13.73 8.47 -14.01
CA THR A 77 14.28 7.18 -14.41
C THR A 77 14.45 6.24 -13.23
N ILE A 78 14.62 6.81 -12.04
CA ILE A 78 14.77 6.08 -10.77
C ILE A 78 13.92 6.72 -9.68
N ASN A 79 13.61 5.96 -8.64
CA ASN A 79 12.80 6.44 -7.50
C ASN A 79 13.32 7.74 -6.87
N PRO A 80 14.64 7.92 -6.63
CA PRO A 80 15.18 9.16 -6.05
C PRO A 80 15.02 10.41 -6.91
N ASP A 81 14.66 10.30 -8.20
CA ASP A 81 14.33 11.46 -9.03
C ASP A 81 12.98 12.08 -8.61
N CYS A 82 12.15 11.31 -7.89
CA CYS A 82 10.85 11.72 -7.41
C CYS A 82 10.89 12.26 -5.97
N PRO A 83 9.86 13.01 -5.55
CA PRO A 83 9.60 13.28 -4.15
C PRO A 83 9.54 11.99 -3.31
N SER A 84 9.89 12.06 -2.03
CA SER A 84 9.94 10.90 -1.13
C SER A 84 8.62 10.15 -0.96
N ASN A 85 7.49 10.84 -1.22
CA ASN A 85 6.13 10.30 -1.18
C ASN A 85 5.63 9.76 -2.55
N GLN A 86 6.50 9.67 -3.56
CA GLN A 86 6.16 9.18 -4.90
C GLN A 86 7.22 8.18 -5.37
N ALA A 87 6.88 7.32 -6.31
CA ALA A 87 7.79 6.36 -6.93
C ALA A 87 7.86 6.57 -8.44
N CYS A 88 8.99 6.20 -9.04
CA CYS A 88 9.14 6.27 -10.48
C CYS A 88 8.42 5.09 -11.14
N MET A 89 7.26 5.35 -11.74
CA MET A 89 6.44 4.36 -12.40
C MET A 89 6.14 4.78 -13.83
N ARG A 90 6.66 4.01 -14.80
CA ARG A 90 6.53 4.29 -16.24
C ARG A 90 7.03 5.70 -16.58
N GLN A 91 8.24 6.02 -16.13
CA GLN A 91 8.93 7.30 -16.41
C GLN A 91 8.23 8.54 -15.82
N LYS A 92 7.31 8.35 -14.87
CA LYS A 92 6.60 9.40 -14.15
C LYS A 92 6.61 9.19 -12.65
N CYS A 93 6.63 10.29 -11.90
CA CYS A 93 6.50 10.25 -10.45
C CYS A 93 5.02 10.10 -10.09
N ARG A 94 4.68 8.96 -9.48
CA ARG A 94 3.30 8.60 -9.13
C ARG A 94 3.25 8.01 -7.73
N ASP A 95 2.10 8.15 -7.08
CA ASP A 95 1.84 7.51 -5.80
C ASP A 95 1.81 5.97 -5.97
N PRO A 96 2.65 5.21 -5.25
CA PRO A 96 2.62 3.75 -5.29
C PRO A 96 1.52 3.11 -4.43
N CYS A 97 0.73 3.86 -3.67
CA CYS A 97 -0.32 3.31 -2.81
C CYS A 97 -1.50 2.63 -3.54
N PRO A 98 -2.03 3.17 -4.66
CA PRO A 98 -3.17 2.56 -5.34
C PRO A 98 -2.90 1.12 -5.78
N GLY A 99 -3.58 0.16 -5.15
CA GLY A 99 -3.47 -1.28 -5.44
C GLY A 99 -2.37 -2.02 -4.66
N SER A 100 -1.64 -1.36 -3.75
CA SER A 100 -0.56 -1.98 -2.97
C SER A 100 -1.01 -2.57 -1.64
N CYS A 101 -2.06 -2.03 -1.02
CA CYS A 101 -2.54 -2.45 0.31
C CYS A 101 -3.88 -3.18 0.25
N GLY A 102 -4.12 -4.02 1.25
CA GLY A 102 -5.35 -4.78 1.42
C GLY A 102 -6.54 -3.94 1.85
N ALA A 103 -7.72 -4.56 1.89
CA ALA A 103 -8.96 -3.87 2.26
C ALA A 103 -8.91 -3.37 3.71
N GLY A 104 -9.29 -2.11 3.95
CA GLY A 104 -9.29 -1.50 5.28
C GLY A 104 -7.90 -1.16 5.84
N ALA A 105 -6.82 -1.36 5.07
CA ALA A 105 -5.48 -0.95 5.45
C ALA A 105 -5.21 0.51 5.06
N GLN A 106 -4.41 1.21 5.88
CA GLN A 106 -3.90 2.53 5.58
C GLN A 106 -2.57 2.39 4.82
N CYS A 107 -2.43 3.11 3.71
CA CYS A 107 -1.19 3.15 2.94
C CYS A 107 -0.43 4.46 3.20
N ASN A 108 0.87 4.34 3.49
CA ASN A 108 1.79 5.45 3.59
C ASN A 108 3.02 5.19 2.73
N VAL A 109 3.56 6.21 2.06
CA VAL A 109 4.75 6.05 1.21
C VAL A 109 5.99 6.44 2.01
N ILE A 110 6.92 5.50 2.19
CA ILE A 110 8.19 5.71 2.88
C ILE A 110 9.32 5.36 1.91
N ASN A 111 10.17 6.33 1.59
CA ASN A 111 11.28 6.15 0.64
C ASN A 111 10.82 5.50 -0.67
N HIS A 112 9.81 6.10 -1.31
CA HIS A 112 9.24 5.62 -2.59
C HIS A 112 8.58 4.23 -2.53
N THR A 113 8.41 3.66 -1.33
CA THR A 113 7.85 2.32 -1.12
C THR A 113 6.52 2.43 -0.37
N PRO A 114 5.45 1.78 -0.84
CA PRO A 114 4.19 1.75 -0.11
C PRO A 114 4.33 0.86 1.12
N VAL A 115 3.92 1.39 2.27
CA VAL A 115 3.89 0.71 3.56
C VAL A 115 2.43 0.65 4.01
N CYS A 116 1.94 -0.57 4.21
CA CYS A 116 0.57 -0.85 4.58
C CYS A 116 0.49 -1.13 6.08
N THR A 117 -0.44 -0.49 6.77
CA THR A 117 -0.68 -0.68 8.21
C THR A 117 -2.17 -0.75 8.50
N CYS A 118 -2.59 -1.63 9.41
CA CYS A 118 -3.97 -1.57 9.91
C CYS A 118 -4.13 -0.36 10.83
N PRO A 119 -5.19 0.44 10.66
CA PRO A 119 -5.46 1.61 11.52
C PRO A 119 -5.75 1.19 12.96
N GLU A 120 -5.72 2.15 13.89
CA GLU A 120 -6.08 1.89 15.28
C GLU A 120 -7.49 1.28 15.40
N GLY A 121 -7.62 0.31 16.30
CA GLY A 121 -8.87 -0.47 16.44
C GLY A 121 -9.06 -1.58 15.40
N TYR A 122 -8.13 -1.77 14.44
CA TYR A 122 -8.15 -2.86 13.47
C TYR A 122 -6.96 -3.81 13.65
N THR A 123 -7.12 -5.05 13.21
CA THR A 123 -6.11 -6.12 13.20
C THR A 123 -6.24 -6.95 11.92
N GLY A 124 -5.31 -7.87 11.68
CA GLY A 124 -5.23 -8.67 10.45
C GLY A 124 -3.93 -8.42 9.69
N ASP A 125 -3.94 -8.78 8.41
CA ASP A 125 -2.80 -8.58 7.50
C ASP A 125 -3.03 -7.33 6.63
N PRO A 126 -2.20 -6.28 6.75
CA PRO A 126 -2.34 -5.04 5.97
C PRO A 126 -2.24 -5.20 4.45
N PHE A 127 -1.67 -6.29 3.94
CA PHE A 127 -1.61 -6.57 2.50
C PHE A 127 -2.82 -7.34 1.98
N THR A 128 -3.56 -8.00 2.88
CA THR A 128 -4.73 -8.81 2.54
C THR A 128 -6.02 -8.12 2.97
N SER A 129 -6.23 -7.94 4.27
CA SER A 129 -7.38 -7.26 4.86
C SER A 129 -7.17 -6.94 6.33
N CYS A 130 -7.60 -5.76 6.73
CA CYS A 130 -7.75 -5.35 8.12
C CYS A 130 -9.22 -5.45 8.55
N PHE A 131 -9.48 -5.91 9.77
CA PHE A 131 -10.82 -6.03 10.36
C PHE A 131 -10.81 -5.51 11.81
N PRO A 132 -11.96 -5.09 12.37
CA PRO A 132 -12.02 -4.57 13.73
C PRO A 132 -11.43 -5.55 14.75
N LYS A 133 -10.64 -5.04 15.69
CA LYS A 133 -10.12 -5.83 16.82
C LYS A 133 -11.29 -6.43 17.60
N PRO A 134 -11.17 -7.69 18.05
CA PRO A 134 -12.10 -8.23 19.03
C PRO A 134 -12.14 -7.31 20.26
N PRO A 135 -13.31 -7.17 20.91
CA PRO A 135 -13.36 -6.46 22.18
C PRO A 135 -12.39 -7.12 23.16
N ASP A 136 -11.61 -6.31 23.86
CA ASP A 136 -10.76 -6.78 24.95
C ASP A 136 -11.67 -7.39 26.00
N VAL A 137 -11.70 -8.73 26.05
CA VAL A 137 -12.42 -9.44 27.10
C VAL A 137 -11.63 -9.18 28.36
N GLU A 138 -12.12 -8.26 29.19
CA GLU A 138 -11.58 -8.08 30.54
C GLU A 138 -11.51 -9.46 31.18
N PRO A 139 -10.37 -9.83 31.81
CA PRO A 139 -10.24 -11.12 32.45
C PRO A 139 -11.40 -11.26 33.42
N VAL A 140 -12.26 -12.25 33.17
CA VAL A 140 -13.43 -12.55 33.98
C VAL A 140 -12.95 -12.57 35.42
N GLN A 141 -13.42 -11.60 36.21
CA GLN A 141 -13.06 -11.47 37.61
C GLN A 141 -13.23 -12.85 38.24
N ALA A 142 -12.16 -13.39 38.83
CA ALA A 142 -12.20 -14.69 39.47
C ALA A 142 -13.32 -14.66 40.52
N SER A 143 -14.46 -15.28 40.18
CA SER A 143 -15.58 -15.41 41.10
C SER A 143 -15.05 -16.14 42.33
N ASP A 144 -15.27 -15.57 43.51
CA ASP A 144 -14.83 -16.16 44.77
C ASP A 144 -15.39 -17.59 44.89
N PRO A 145 -14.53 -18.63 44.89
CA PRO A 145 -14.99 -20.02 44.96
C PRO A 145 -15.68 -20.36 46.29
N CYS A 146 -15.66 -19.47 47.27
CA CYS A 146 -16.38 -19.58 48.54
C CYS A 146 -17.70 -18.79 48.59
N ASN A 147 -18.13 -18.18 47.47
CA ASN A 147 -19.39 -17.43 47.41
C ASN A 147 -20.23 -17.78 46.16
N PRO A 148 -21.32 -18.56 46.31
CA PRO A 148 -21.84 -19.14 47.54
C PRO A 148 -20.94 -20.27 48.08
N SER A 149 -20.91 -20.45 49.41
CA SER A 149 -20.03 -21.45 50.04
C SER A 149 -20.37 -22.87 49.56
N PRO A 150 -19.39 -23.63 49.03
CA PRO A 150 -19.56 -25.04 48.69
C PRO A 150 -19.51 -25.96 49.93
N CYS A 151 -19.23 -25.41 51.11
CA CYS A 151 -19.01 -26.17 52.33
C CYS A 151 -20.29 -26.38 53.14
N GLY A 152 -20.37 -27.55 53.78
CA GLY A 152 -21.45 -27.90 54.69
C GLY A 152 -21.40 -27.12 56.01
N PRO A 153 -22.42 -27.28 56.88
CA PRO A 153 -22.45 -26.62 58.18
C PRO A 153 -21.22 -26.99 59.04
N ASN A 154 -20.72 -26.02 59.82
CA ASN A 154 -19.52 -26.13 60.67
C ASN A 154 -18.20 -26.43 59.92
N ALA A 155 -18.13 -26.09 58.63
CA ALA A 155 -16.90 -26.09 57.84
C ALA A 155 -16.51 -24.68 57.38
N GLN A 156 -15.21 -24.40 57.32
CA GLN A 156 -14.64 -23.19 56.74
C GLN A 156 -14.21 -23.44 55.29
N CYS A 157 -14.48 -22.47 54.41
CA CYS A 157 -14.03 -22.49 53.03
C CYS A 157 -12.73 -21.71 52.87
N ASN A 158 -11.74 -22.29 52.22
CA ASN A 158 -10.52 -21.62 51.81
C ASN A 158 -10.22 -21.96 50.35
N ASN A 159 -10.38 -20.98 49.46
CA ASN A 159 -10.15 -21.13 48.01
C ASN A 159 -10.91 -22.33 47.39
N GLY A 160 -12.16 -22.55 47.82
CA GLY A 160 -13.01 -23.67 47.37
C GLY A 160 -12.77 -25.01 48.09
N ILE A 161 -11.76 -25.10 48.96
CA ILE A 161 -11.49 -26.30 49.77
C ILE A 161 -12.17 -26.15 51.13
N CYS A 162 -12.98 -27.14 51.49
CA CYS A 162 -13.70 -27.17 52.75
C CYS A 162 -12.93 -27.93 53.82
N THR A 163 -12.83 -27.35 55.02
CA THR A 163 -12.25 -28.03 56.20
C THR A 163 -13.16 -27.83 57.40
N CYS A 164 -13.34 -28.84 58.25
CA CYS A 164 -14.12 -28.68 59.48
C CYS A 164 -13.48 -27.63 60.40
N LEU A 165 -14.33 -26.85 61.07
CA LEU A 165 -13.86 -25.98 62.15
C LEU A 165 -13.22 -26.81 63.27
N PRO A 166 -12.31 -26.23 64.08
CA PRO A 166 -11.72 -26.92 65.22
C PRO A 166 -12.80 -27.54 66.10
N GLU A 167 -12.58 -28.77 66.56
CA GLU A 167 -13.49 -29.56 67.40
C GLU A 167 -14.71 -30.16 66.71
N TYR A 168 -14.84 -30.00 65.39
CA TYR A 168 -15.82 -30.72 64.58
C TYR A 168 -15.12 -31.79 63.73
N GLN A 169 -15.79 -32.93 63.55
CA GLN A 169 -15.33 -34.06 62.73
C GLN A 169 -16.43 -34.46 61.73
N GLY A 170 -16.01 -35.02 60.60
CA GLY A 170 -16.92 -35.46 59.53
C GLY A 170 -16.41 -35.03 58.16
N ASP A 171 -17.34 -35.00 57.20
CA ASP A 171 -17.07 -34.53 55.84
C ASP A 171 -17.32 -33.01 55.74
N PRO A 172 -16.30 -32.18 55.47
CA PRO A 172 -16.46 -30.74 55.33
C PRO A 172 -17.41 -30.27 54.23
N TYR A 173 -17.66 -31.08 53.19
CA TYR A 173 -18.58 -30.71 52.10
C TYR A 173 -20.04 -31.03 52.45
N SER A 174 -20.28 -32.10 53.22
CA SER A 174 -21.63 -32.51 53.64
C SER A 174 -22.06 -31.90 54.99
N GLY A 175 -21.11 -31.59 55.87
CA GLY A 175 -21.32 -30.98 57.18
C GLY A 175 -20.54 -31.69 58.29
N CYS A 176 -19.98 -30.90 59.21
CA CYS A 176 -19.19 -31.39 60.33
C CYS A 176 -20.03 -31.42 61.63
N ARG A 177 -19.80 -32.44 62.45
CA ARG A 177 -20.48 -32.65 63.73
C ARG A 177 -19.49 -32.55 64.89
N PRO A 178 -19.91 -32.05 66.06
CA PRO A 178 -19.06 -32.05 67.24
C PRO A 178 -18.80 -33.47 67.76
N GLU A 179 -17.84 -33.61 68.68
CA GLU A 179 -17.52 -34.88 69.36
C GLU A 179 -18.76 -35.51 70.04
N CYS A 180 -19.64 -34.68 70.61
CA CYS A 180 -20.91 -35.12 71.18
C CYS A 180 -21.99 -34.03 71.06
N VAL A 181 -23.26 -34.46 71.02
CA VAL A 181 -24.43 -33.57 71.22
C VAL A 181 -25.26 -33.98 72.43
N ILE A 182 -25.15 -35.24 72.87
CA ILE A 182 -25.82 -35.77 74.06
C ILE A 182 -24.85 -36.64 74.88
N ASN A 183 -25.14 -36.82 76.17
CA ASN A 183 -24.27 -37.59 77.07
C ASN A 183 -24.05 -39.04 76.62
N THR A 184 -25.02 -39.64 75.92
CA THR A 184 -24.90 -41.01 75.42
C THR A 184 -23.95 -41.17 74.24
N ASP A 185 -23.53 -40.06 73.62
CA ASP A 185 -22.50 -40.07 72.57
C ASP A 185 -21.10 -40.24 73.18
N CYS A 186 -20.97 -39.95 74.48
CA CYS A 186 -19.73 -40.08 75.21
C CYS A 186 -19.56 -41.49 75.82
N PRO A 187 -18.31 -41.93 76.02
CA PRO A 187 -18.00 -43.08 76.86
C PRO A 187 -18.67 -42.98 78.24
N ARG A 188 -18.94 -44.14 78.88
CA ARG A 188 -19.72 -44.21 80.13
C ARG A 188 -19.14 -43.40 81.30
N ASP A 189 -17.85 -43.10 81.25
CA ASP A 189 -17.08 -42.30 82.21
C ASP A 189 -17.03 -40.80 81.88
N ARG A 190 -17.74 -40.34 80.83
CA ARG A 190 -17.73 -38.94 80.37
C ARG A 190 -19.14 -38.42 80.13
N ALA A 191 -19.29 -37.10 80.26
CA ALA A 191 -20.51 -36.39 79.92
C ALA A 191 -20.25 -35.43 78.75
N CYS A 192 -21.29 -35.14 77.99
CA CYS A 192 -21.21 -34.16 76.92
C CYS A 192 -21.29 -32.76 77.52
N ILE A 193 -20.14 -32.08 77.60
CA ILE A 193 -20.02 -30.74 78.17
C ILE A 193 -19.45 -29.84 77.07
N ARG A 194 -20.24 -28.84 76.64
CA ARG A 194 -19.87 -27.91 75.56
C ARG A 194 -19.39 -28.64 74.30
N ASN A 195 -20.18 -29.61 73.83
CA ASN A 195 -19.93 -30.37 72.60
C ASN A 195 -18.65 -31.24 72.61
N LYS A 196 -18.09 -31.49 73.80
CA LYS A 196 -16.96 -32.40 74.04
C LYS A 196 -17.25 -33.41 75.12
N CYS A 197 -16.67 -34.60 74.99
CA CYS A 197 -16.77 -35.63 76.02
C CYS A 197 -15.72 -35.38 77.09
N GLN A 198 -16.16 -34.82 78.21
CA GLN A 198 -15.31 -34.46 79.35
C GLN A 198 -15.72 -35.23 80.60
N ASP A 199 -14.77 -35.42 81.51
CA ASP A 199 -15.04 -35.99 82.84
C ASP A 199 -15.84 -34.97 83.67
N PRO A 200 -17.08 -35.28 84.07
CA PRO A 200 -17.89 -34.38 84.89
C PRO A 200 -17.42 -34.26 86.34
N CYS A 201 -16.48 -35.08 86.81
CA CYS A 201 -16.02 -35.15 88.19
C CYS A 201 -14.48 -35.08 88.29
N PRO A 202 -13.85 -33.91 88.02
CA PRO A 202 -12.39 -33.76 88.03
C PRO A 202 -11.71 -33.84 89.42
N GLY A 203 -12.45 -34.14 90.48
CA GLY A 203 -11.97 -34.15 91.88
C GLY A 203 -12.36 -32.90 92.66
#